data_AF-A0AAE4FHJ6-F1
#
_entry.id   AF-A0AAE4FHJ6-F1
#
_cell.length_a   1.000
_cell.length_b   1.000
_cell.length_c   1.000
_cell.angle_alpha   90.00
_cell.angle_beta   90.00
_cell.angle_gamma   90.00
#
_symmetry.space_group_name_H-M   'P 1'
#
loop_
_entity.id
_entity.type
_entity.pdbx_description
1 polymer ?
#
loop_
_entity_poly.entity_id
_entity_poly.type
_entity_poly.pdbx_seq_one_letter_code
_entity_poly.pdbx_strand_id
1 'polypeptide(L)' 'MMRCPLCSNPAYTRSSREFTNETKERYNQCRNINCGATFVSHETLVKFITKPQIIDAVEPH' A
#
# COMPACT_ATOMS: atom_id res chain seq x y z
N MET A 1 -1.97 2.34 -5.44
CA MET A 1 -3.37 1.88 -5.56
C MET A 1 -3.41 0.76 -6.58
N MET A 2 -3.88 -0.42 -6.16
CA MET A 2 -4.00 -1.58 -7.04
C MET A 2 -5.12 -1.38 -8.06
N ARG A 3 -4.94 -1.89 -9.28
CA ARG A 3 -6.05 -2.00 -10.25
C ARG A 3 -6.94 -3.17 -9.84
N CYS A 4 -8.23 -3.05 -10.12
CA CYS A 4 -9.17 -4.12 -9.88
C CYS A 4 -8.81 -5.34 -10.75
N PRO A 5 -8.66 -6.55 -10.18
CA PRO A 5 -8.28 -7.74 -10.94
C PRO A 5 -9.36 -8.19 -11.93
N LEU A 6 -10.62 -7.77 -11.74
CA LEU A 6 -11.73 -8.17 -12.60
C LEU A 6 -11.90 -7.27 -13.83
N CYS A 7 -11.77 -5.95 -13.67
CA CYS A 7 -12.07 -5.00 -14.73
C CYS A 7 -10.94 -4.00 -15.04
N SER A 8 -9.77 -4.14 -14.42
CA SER A 8 -8.59 -3.29 -14.60
C SER A 8 -8.76 -1.80 -14.28
N ASN A 9 -9.95 -1.40 -13.79
CA ASN A 9 -10.21 -0.04 -13.35
C ASN A 9 -9.52 0.27 -12.01
N PRO A 10 -9.26 1.55 -11.70
CA PRO A 10 -8.64 1.95 -10.45
C PRO A 10 -9.47 1.52 -9.24
N ALA A 11 -8.81 0.96 -8.22
CA ALA A 11 -9.42 0.69 -6.93
C ALA A 11 -8.82 1.62 -5.85
N TYR A 12 -9.69 2.18 -5.01
CA TYR A 12 -9.29 3.00 -3.89
C TYR A 12 -9.15 2.15 -2.63
N THR A 13 -8.09 2.42 -1.88
CA THR A 13 -7.91 1.85 -0.54
C THR A 13 -8.85 2.55 0.43
N ARG A 14 -9.71 1.78 1.10
CA ARG A 14 -10.69 2.26 2.10
C ARG A 14 -10.16 2.18 3.51
N SER A 15 -9.44 1.11 3.82
CA SER A 15 -8.80 0.89 5.10
C SER A 15 -7.53 0.08 4.89
N SER A 16 -6.67 0.10 5.89
CA SER A 16 -5.46 -0.70 5.90
C SER A 16 -5.16 -1.19 7.30
N ARG A 17 -4.62 -2.39 7.39
CA ARG A 17 -4.21 -3.02 8.63
C ARG A 17 -2.75 -3.42 8.53
N GLU A 18 -1.99 -3.11 9.56
CA GLU A 18 -0.61 -3.59 9.68
C GLU A 18 -0.64 -5.03 10.19
N PHE A 19 -0.02 -5.94 9.43
CA PHE A 19 0.13 -7.34 9.81
C PHE A 19 1.48 -7.59 10.46
N THR A 20 2.52 -6.99 9.89
CA THR A 20 3.89 -6.98 10.43
C THR A 20 4.50 -5.60 10.18
N ASN A 21 5.68 -5.34 10.74
CA ASN A 21 6.43 -4.10 10.47
C ASN A 21 6.75 -3.88 8.98
N GLU A 22 6.70 -4.94 8.17
CA GLU A 22 7.05 -4.91 6.75
C GLU A 22 5.85 -5.17 5.84
N THR A 23 4.73 -5.67 6.36
CA THR A 23 3.56 -6.05 5.56
C THR A 23 2.30 -5.33 6.03
N LYS A 24 1.66 -4.66 5.07
CA LYS A 24 0.40 -3.94 5.25
C LYS A 24 -0.69 -4.53 4.36
N GLU A 25 -1.77 -4.96 4.98
CA GLU A 25 -2.99 -5.35 4.30
C GLU A 25 -3.80 -4.09 3.95
N ARG A 26 -4.33 -4.04 2.73
CA ARG A 26 -5.14 -2.93 2.23
C ARG A 26 -6.46 -3.46 1.68
N TYR A 27 -7.55 -2.86 2.14
CA TYR A 27 -8.90 -3.12 1.68
C TYR A 27 -9.19 -2.16 0.52
N ASN A 28 -9.41 -2.69 -0.67
CA ASN A 28 -9.58 -1.90 -1.89
C ASN A 28 -10.99 -2.08 -2.46
N GLN A 29 -11.58 -0.99 -2.91
CA GLN A 29 -12.86 -0.98 -3.59
C GLN A 29 -12.69 -0.42 -5.00
N CYS A 30 -13.17 -1.16 -6.00
CA CYS A 30 -13.17 -0.70 -7.39
C CYS A 30 -14.05 0.55 -7.54
N ARG A 31 -13.56 1.56 -8.26
CA ARG A 31 -14.33 2.79 -8.54
C ARG A 31 -15.40 2.61 -9.61
N ASN A 32 -15.30 1.57 -10.44
CA ASN A 32 -16.33 1.27 -11.41
C ASN A 32 -17.58 0.79 -10.67
N ILE A 33 -18.64 1.60 -10.68
CA ILE A 33 -19.93 1.30 -10.03
C ILE A 33 -20.55 -0.01 -10.53
N ASN A 34 -20.29 -0.38 -11.79
CA ASN A 34 -20.79 -1.63 -12.37
C ASN A 34 -19.98 -2.84 -11.90
N CYS A 35 -18.75 -2.63 -11.43
CA CYS A 35 -17.92 -3.70 -10.89
C CYS A 35 -18.09 -3.82 -9.38
N GLY A 36 -18.00 -2.70 -8.64
CA GLY A 36 -18.17 -2.65 -7.18
C GLY A 36 -17.21 -3.55 -6.36
N ALA A 37 -16.29 -4.25 -7.03
CA ALA A 37 -15.52 -5.32 -6.41
C ALA A 37 -14.69 -4.79 -5.24
N THR A 38 -14.84 -5.46 -4.11
CA THR A 38 -14.07 -5.18 -2.90
C THR A 38 -13.14 -6.35 -2.66
N PHE A 39 -11.85 -6.06 -2.53
CA PHE A 39 -10.80 -7.07 -2.42
C PHE A 39 -9.66 -6.60 -1.54
N VAL A 40 -8.93 -7.56 -1.01
CA VAL A 40 -7.81 -7.32 -0.10
C VAL A 40 -6.50 -7.51 -0.84
N SER A 41 -5.52 -6.66 -0.58
CA SER A 41 -4.16 -6.77 -1.12
C SER A 41 -3.12 -6.63 -0.02
N HIS A 42 -2.06 -7.43 -0.09
CA HIS A 42 -0.91 -7.32 0.81
C HIS A 42 0.19 -6.51 0.11
N GLU A 43 0.65 -5.44 0.77
CA GLU A 43 1.83 -4.68 0.37
C GLU A 43 2.95 -4.98 1.34
N THR A 44 3.98 -5.68 0.85
CA THR A 44 5.14 -6.11 1.64
C THR A 44 6.39 -5.40 1.17
N LEU A 45 7.14 -4.82 2.12
CA LEU A 45 8.48 -4.32 1.87
C LEU A 45 9.41 -5.50 1.55
N VAL A 46 9.93 -5.54 0.32
CA VAL A 46 10.81 -6.62 -0.14
C VAL A 46 12.27 -6.34 0.22
N LYS A 47 12.75 -5.13 -0.09
CA LYS A 47 14.11 -4.70 0.22
C LYS A 47 14.24 -3.19 0.15
N PHE A 48 15.21 -2.66 0.86
CA PHE A 48 15.70 -1.31 0.67
C PHE A 48 16.73 -1.30 -0.46
N ILE A 49 16.57 -0.40 -1.45
CA ILE A 49 17.59 -0.20 -2.48
C ILE A 49 18.79 0.57 -1.89
N THR A 50 18.50 1.56 -1.05
CA THR A 50 19.47 2.30 -0.24
C THR A 50 18.86 2.54 1.13
N LYS A 51 19.63 2.33 2.20
CA LYS A 51 19.28 2.77 3.56
C LYS A 51 20.09 4.02 3.88
N PRO A 52 19.51 5.08 4.44
CA PRO A 52 20.31 6.19 4.95
C PRO A 52 21.27 5.63 6.01
N GLN A 53 22.57 5.86 5.84
CA GLN A 53 23.49 5.72 6.96
C GLN A 53 23.19 6.88 7.91
N ILE A 54 22.94 6.56 9.18
CA ILE A 54 22.85 7.57 10.24
C ILE A 54 24.28 8.08 10.44
N ILE A 55 24.68 9.06 9.64
CA ILE A 55 25.92 9.82 9.83
C ILE A 55 25.46 11.13 10.47
N ASP A 56 25.31 11.09 11.80
CA ASP A 56 24.98 12.20 12.70
C ASP A 56 23.72 13.01 12.35
N ALA A 57 22.70 12.89 13.21
CA ALA A 57 21.51 13.74 13.12
C ALA A 57 21.94 15.21 13.23
N VAL A 58 21.73 15.99 12.18
CA VAL A 58 21.96 17.44 12.21
C VAL A 58 20.95 18.05 13.19
N GLU A 59 21.43 18.76 14.21
CA GLU A 59 20.56 19.51 15.11
C GLU A 59 19.82 20.59 14.32
N PRO A 60 18.48 20.70 14.44
CA PRO A 60 17.73 21.78 13.81
C PRO A 60 18.13 23.13 14.43
N HIS A 61 18.36 24.12 13.56
CA HIS A 61 18.72 25.50 13.90
C HIS A 61 17.63 26.24 14.68
#